data_AF-A0A7J7RVQ4-F1
#
_entry.id   AF-A0A7J7RVQ4-F1
#
_cell.length_a   1.000
_cell.length_b   1.000
_cell.length_c   1.000
_cell.angle_alpha   90.00
_cell.angle_beta   90.00
_cell.angle_gamma   90.00
#
_symmetry.space_group_name_H-M   'P 1'
#
loop_
_entity.id
_entity.type
_entity.pdbx_description
1 polymer ?
#
loop_
_entity_poly.entity_id
_entity_poly.type
_entity_poly.pdbx_seq_one_letter_code
_entity_poly.pdbx_strand_id
1 'polypeptide(L)'
;MSGSDVYQLAYHDMKMNIYNAMAVRIQKRWRGYKVRKYGFNYYYFKEYLRAISETNDAVREALDDFADMREREEKKADLEREEKKRDYAARKMHYLLSTKQIPGVYNSPFRKEPDPWELRLQKAKPLTHQRPKARKKRPHSLSSWLACTSTRSFPRSHTLPPIDRKQCQGPFRDVSDVLKQRYKPLEPTMRVAEPINSLKEARIEFRRLELSRNVQENMFLPFSSYHKKERYIPSIHLSSKYGPDAYGYHRFRDESPNKWIGGKDFQTILPSFDLFSKYGKSYSKAGQIL
;
A
#
# COMPACT_ATOMS: atom_id res chain seq x y z
N MET A 1 39.24 71.21 43.21
CA MET A 1 38.98 71.63 41.82
C MET A 1 38.67 73.11 41.85
N SER A 2 39.41 73.92 41.10
CA SER A 2 39.16 75.37 41.05
C SER A 2 37.75 75.61 40.51
N GLY A 3 37.06 76.66 40.97
CA GLY A 3 35.76 77.05 40.42
C GLY A 3 35.82 77.21 38.90
N SER A 4 36.95 77.66 38.34
CA SER A 4 37.17 77.75 36.89
C SER A 4 37.09 76.40 36.18
N ASP A 5 37.58 75.32 36.80
CA ASP A 5 37.65 74.00 36.19
C ASP A 5 36.25 73.39 36.05
N VAL A 6 35.37 73.66 37.01
CA VAL A 6 33.97 73.21 36.99
C VAL A 6 33.19 73.92 35.87
N TYR A 7 33.43 75.22 35.67
CA TYR A 7 32.80 75.97 34.57
C TYR A 7 33.28 75.50 33.19
N GLN A 8 34.58 75.25 33.04
CA GLN A 8 35.13 74.73 31.78
C GLN A 8 34.58 73.33 31.46
N LEU A 9 34.47 72.46 32.47
CA LEU A 9 33.88 71.13 32.30
C LEU A 9 32.42 71.20 31.84
N ALA A 10 31.60 72.03 32.50
CA ALA A 10 30.21 72.23 32.12
C ALA A 10 30.04 72.80 30.70
N TYR A 11 30.93 73.70 30.29
CA TYR A 11 30.96 74.25 28.93
C TYR A 11 31.29 73.16 27.89
N HIS A 12 32.29 72.32 28.17
CA HIS A 12 32.66 71.20 27.29
C HIS A 12 31.55 70.15 27.19
N ASP A 13 30.90 69.81 28.30
CA ASP A 13 29.76 68.89 28.32
C ASP A 13 28.58 69.43 27.51
N MET A 14 28.25 70.72 27.67
CA MET A 14 27.20 71.38 26.88
C MET A 14 27.50 71.30 25.37
N LYS A 15 28.75 71.56 24.99
CA LYS A 15 29.19 71.51 23.59
C LYS A 15 29.15 70.07 23.04
N MET A 16 29.59 69.08 23.82
CA MET A 16 29.51 67.67 23.44
C MET A 16 28.07 67.17 23.28
N ASN A 17 27.17 67.60 24.15
CA ASN A 17 25.75 67.27 24.04
C ASN A 17 25.13 67.80 22.74
N ILE A 18 25.52 69.01 22.31
CA ILE A 18 25.08 69.58 21.02
C ILE A 18 25.59 68.72 19.85
N TYR A 19 26.87 68.34 19.86
CA TYR A 19 27.41 67.49 18.80
C TYR A 19 26.78 66.09 18.78
N ASN A 20 26.58 65.48 19.94
CA ASN A 20 25.90 64.19 20.07
C ASN A 20 24.46 64.28 19.57
N ALA A 21 23.73 65.34 19.90
CA ALA A 21 22.38 65.55 19.39
C ALA A 21 22.35 65.67 17.86
N MET A 22 23.31 66.39 17.26
CA MET A 22 23.43 66.50 15.80
C MET A 22 23.82 65.17 15.16
N ALA A 23 24.76 64.43 15.75
CA ALA A 23 25.16 63.10 15.28
C ALA A 23 23.98 62.11 15.29
N VAL A 24 23.17 62.10 16.35
CA VAL A 24 21.97 61.25 16.44
C VAL A 24 20.97 61.58 15.33
N ARG A 25 20.78 62.86 14.99
CA ARG A 25 19.89 63.25 13.87
C ARG A 25 20.38 62.71 12.54
N ILE A 26 21.69 62.80 12.28
CA ILE A 26 22.32 62.25 11.07
C ILE A 26 22.17 60.73 11.04
N GLN A 27 22.52 60.05 12.13
CA GLN A 27 22.43 58.59 12.25
C GLN A 27 21.01 58.08 12.07
N LYS A 28 20.00 58.74 12.66
CA LYS A 28 18.58 58.39 12.51
C LYS A 28 18.15 58.48 11.04
N ARG A 29 18.54 59.57 10.35
CA ARG A 29 18.24 59.76 8.92
C ARG A 29 18.89 58.68 8.06
N TRP A 30 20.18 58.38 8.33
CA TRP A 30 20.94 57.38 7.60
C TRP A 30 20.38 55.96 7.81
N ARG A 31 20.08 55.56 9.04
CA ARG A 31 19.47 54.25 9.35
C ARG A 31 18.14 54.08 8.60
N GLY A 32 17.30 55.12 8.58
CA GLY A 32 16.05 55.10 7.82
C GLY A 32 16.26 54.97 6.30
N TYR A 33 17.23 55.70 5.75
CA TYR A 33 17.60 55.56 4.33
C TYR A 33 18.10 54.15 4.01
N LYS A 34 19.04 53.62 4.80
CA LYS A 34 19.63 52.30 4.61
C LYS A 34 18.58 51.20 4.56
N VAL A 35 17.64 51.20 5.50
CA VAL A 35 16.56 50.19 5.55
C VAL A 35 15.65 50.29 4.32
N ARG A 36 15.20 51.49 3.94
CA ARG A 36 14.31 51.66 2.78
C ARG A 36 14.99 51.38 1.45
N LYS A 37 16.31 51.60 1.34
CA LYS A 37 17.05 51.38 0.10
C LYS A 37 17.53 49.93 -0.05
N TYR A 38 17.97 49.30 1.05
CA TYR A 38 18.68 48.02 0.99
C TYR A 38 18.08 46.91 1.85
N GLY A 39 17.22 47.24 2.83
CA GLY A 39 16.68 46.25 3.76
C GLY A 39 15.38 45.60 3.28
N PHE A 40 14.48 46.39 2.68
CA PHE A 40 13.15 45.90 2.32
C PHE A 40 12.53 46.71 1.19
N ASN A 41 12.01 46.01 0.17
CA ASN A 41 11.22 46.61 -0.89
C ASN A 41 9.74 46.26 -0.70
N TYR A 42 8.98 47.26 -0.26
CA TYR A 42 7.55 47.15 0.01
C TYR A 42 6.73 46.69 -1.22
N TYR A 43 7.05 47.19 -2.41
CA TYR A 43 6.30 46.87 -3.62
C TYR A 43 6.50 45.41 -4.03
N TYR A 44 7.73 44.91 -4.00
CA TYR A 44 7.97 43.49 -4.28
C TYR A 44 7.30 42.57 -3.26
N PHE A 45 7.31 42.93 -1.99
CA PHE A 45 6.62 42.14 -0.96
C PHE A 45 5.10 42.14 -1.18
N LYS A 46 4.53 43.29 -1.55
CA LYS A 46 3.10 43.39 -1.87
C LYS A 46 2.71 42.53 -3.08
N GLU A 47 3.49 42.58 -4.16
CA GLU A 47 3.27 41.73 -5.34
C GLU A 47 3.43 40.24 -5.02
N TYR A 48 4.42 39.87 -4.21
CA TYR A 48 4.61 38.51 -3.74
C TYR A 48 3.40 37.99 -2.95
N LEU A 49 2.88 38.78 -2.01
CA LEU A 49 1.67 38.41 -1.25
C LEU A 49 0.46 38.27 -2.16
N ARG A 50 0.33 39.13 -3.16
CA ARG A 50 -0.75 39.04 -4.15
C ARG A 50 -0.65 37.74 -4.97
N ALA A 51 0.53 37.41 -5.47
CA ALA A 51 0.76 36.16 -6.18
C ALA A 51 0.42 34.95 -5.30
N ILE A 52 0.80 34.96 -4.02
CA ILE A 52 0.42 33.91 -3.08
C ILE A 52 -1.10 33.81 -2.94
N SER A 53 -1.81 34.92 -2.74
CA SER A 53 -3.27 34.88 -2.62
C SER A 53 -3.93 34.30 -3.87
N GLU A 54 -3.49 34.73 -5.06
CA GLU A 54 -4.01 34.22 -6.33
C GLU A 54 -3.74 32.72 -6.49
N THR A 55 -2.54 32.24 -6.12
CA THR A 55 -2.24 30.80 -6.14
C THR A 55 -3.07 29.99 -5.14
N ASN A 56 -3.29 30.53 -3.94
CA ASN A 56 -4.11 29.86 -2.93
C ASN A 56 -5.57 29.76 -3.38
N ASP A 57 -6.10 30.81 -4.00
CA ASP A 57 -7.47 30.81 -4.51
C ASP A 57 -7.63 29.80 -5.66
N ALA A 58 -6.68 29.74 -6.59
CA ALA A 58 -6.67 28.72 -7.64
C ALA A 58 -6.58 27.29 -7.09
N VAL A 59 -5.79 27.07 -6.03
CA VAL A 59 -5.71 25.75 -5.36
C VAL A 59 -7.03 25.40 -4.67
N ARG A 60 -7.72 26.36 -4.05
CA ARG A 60 -9.04 26.12 -3.42
C ARG A 60 -10.08 25.73 -4.47
N GLU A 61 -10.15 26.48 -5.57
CA GLU A 61 -11.07 26.17 -6.67
C GLU A 61 -10.82 24.76 -7.25
N ALA A 62 -9.54 24.41 -7.47
CA ALA A 62 -9.18 23.06 -7.95
C ALA A 62 -9.54 21.95 -6.94
N LEU A 63 -9.47 22.21 -5.64
CA LEU A 63 -9.88 21.27 -4.60
C LEU A 63 -11.40 21.09 -4.55
N ASP A 64 -12.15 22.18 -4.71
CA ASP A 64 -13.61 22.14 -4.77
C ASP A 64 -14.08 21.35 -6.00
N ASP A 65 -13.50 21.62 -7.17
CA ASP A 65 -13.75 20.85 -8.40
C ASP A 65 -13.43 19.36 -8.24
N PHE A 66 -12.32 19.05 -7.56
CA PHE A 66 -11.94 17.67 -7.29
C PHE A 66 -12.94 16.97 -6.35
N ALA A 67 -13.39 17.65 -5.30
CA ALA A 67 -14.39 17.12 -4.38
C ALA A 67 -15.71 16.82 -5.11
N ASP A 68 -16.15 17.75 -5.96
CA ASP A 68 -17.31 17.61 -6.83
C ASP A 68 -17.19 16.41 -7.78
N MET A 69 -16.04 16.26 -8.43
CA MET A 69 -15.78 15.13 -9.32
C MET A 69 -15.82 13.80 -8.57
N ARG A 70 -15.21 13.73 -7.38
CA ARG A 70 -15.23 12.55 -6.51
C ARG A 70 -16.65 12.18 -6.08
N GLU A 71 -17.45 13.15 -5.67
CA GLU A 71 -18.83 12.90 -5.26
C GLU A 71 -19.67 12.35 -6.43
N ARG A 72 -19.50 12.91 -7.65
CA ARG A 72 -20.17 12.39 -8.86
C ARG A 72 -19.73 10.98 -9.20
N GLU A 73 -18.45 10.66 -9.07
CA GLU A 73 -17.91 9.31 -9.27
C GLU A 73 -18.48 8.31 -8.25
N GLU A 74 -18.53 8.69 -6.98
CA GLU A 74 -19.07 7.86 -5.91
C GLU A 74 -20.58 7.61 -6.12
N LYS A 75 -21.36 8.65 -6.45
CA LYS A 75 -22.77 8.52 -6.82
C LYS A 75 -22.97 7.56 -8.00
N LYS A 76 -22.13 7.65 -9.04
CA LYS A 76 -22.18 6.71 -10.18
C LYS A 76 -21.84 5.28 -9.76
N ALA A 77 -20.81 5.10 -8.93
CA ALA A 77 -20.40 3.79 -8.44
C ALA A 77 -21.45 3.16 -7.51
N ASP A 78 -22.16 3.97 -6.72
CA ASP A 78 -23.28 3.53 -5.90
C ASP A 78 -24.45 3.06 -6.77
N LEU A 79 -24.83 3.84 -7.79
CA LEU A 79 -25.86 3.44 -8.75
C LEU A 79 -25.51 2.14 -9.46
N GLU A 80 -24.26 1.97 -9.90
CA GLU A 80 -23.78 0.73 -10.53
C GLU A 80 -23.80 -0.45 -9.54
N ARG A 81 -23.45 -0.23 -8.26
CA ARG A 81 -23.55 -1.26 -7.22
C ARG A 81 -24.99 -1.67 -6.97
N GLU A 82 -25.92 -0.72 -6.91
CA GLU A 82 -27.35 -1.00 -6.76
C GLU A 82 -27.93 -1.72 -7.99
N GLU A 83 -27.51 -1.35 -9.21
CA GLU A 83 -27.86 -2.06 -10.43
C GLU A 83 -27.36 -3.51 -10.39
N LYS A 84 -26.08 -3.73 -10.06
CA LYS A 84 -25.51 -5.08 -9.91
C LYS A 84 -26.23 -5.91 -8.84
N LYS A 85 -26.63 -5.29 -7.72
CA LYS A 85 -27.43 -5.97 -6.68
C LYS A 85 -28.80 -6.38 -7.22
N ARG A 86 -29.48 -5.50 -7.96
CA ARG A 86 -30.76 -5.81 -8.61
C ARG A 86 -30.63 -6.93 -9.63
N ASP A 87 -29.60 -6.88 -10.47
CA ASP A 87 -29.32 -7.94 -11.43
C ASP A 87 -29.01 -9.27 -10.73
N TYR A 88 -28.21 -9.25 -9.67
CA TYR A 88 -27.93 -10.43 -8.87
C TYR A 88 -29.21 -11.01 -8.24
N ALA A 89 -30.08 -10.17 -7.69
CA ALA A 89 -31.37 -10.57 -7.16
C ALA A 89 -32.27 -11.21 -8.23
N ALA A 90 -32.34 -10.61 -9.43
CA ALA A 90 -33.05 -11.17 -10.57
C ALA A 90 -32.51 -12.55 -10.96
N ARG A 91 -31.18 -12.73 -11.00
CA ARG A 91 -30.55 -14.03 -11.29
C ARG A 91 -30.86 -15.09 -10.22
N LYS A 92 -30.91 -14.69 -8.95
CA LYS A 92 -31.25 -15.57 -7.81
C LYS A 92 -32.72 -15.99 -7.85
N MET A 93 -33.60 -15.06 -8.20
CA MET A 93 -35.06 -15.24 -8.24
C MET A 93 -35.57 -15.62 -9.64
N HIS A 94 -34.68 -16.02 -10.56
CA HIS A 94 -35.01 -16.33 -11.95
C HIS A 94 -36.10 -17.42 -12.09
N TYR A 95 -36.28 -18.28 -11.09
CA TYR A 95 -37.32 -19.30 -11.09
C TYR A 95 -38.76 -18.73 -10.99
N LEU A 96 -38.92 -17.44 -10.65
CA LEU A 96 -40.23 -16.77 -10.61
C LEU A 96 -40.68 -16.22 -11.96
N LEU A 97 -39.86 -16.39 -13.00
CA LEU A 97 -40.11 -15.94 -14.36
C LEU A 97 -41.32 -16.66 -14.98
N SER A 98 -42.12 -15.91 -15.75
CA SER A 98 -43.26 -16.46 -16.48
C SER A 98 -42.83 -17.49 -17.52
N THR A 99 -43.60 -18.58 -17.61
CA THR A 99 -43.45 -19.59 -18.66
C THR A 99 -44.59 -19.47 -19.67
N LYS A 100 -44.50 -20.18 -20.80
CA LYS A 100 -45.58 -20.19 -21.81
C LYS A 100 -46.90 -20.75 -21.27
N GLN A 101 -46.84 -21.68 -20.32
CA GLN A 101 -48.01 -22.38 -19.79
C GLN A 101 -48.54 -21.72 -18.52
N ILE A 102 -47.66 -21.19 -17.66
CA ILE A 102 -48.02 -20.63 -16.36
C ILE A 102 -47.47 -19.20 -16.24
N PRO A 103 -48.32 -18.20 -15.97
CA PRO A 103 -47.88 -16.83 -15.72
C PRO A 103 -47.00 -16.75 -14.46
N GLY A 104 -45.89 -16.02 -14.56
CA GLY A 104 -44.97 -15.79 -13.45
C GLY A 104 -45.56 -14.85 -12.39
N VAL A 105 -44.95 -14.80 -11.21
CA VAL A 105 -45.45 -13.97 -10.09
C VAL A 105 -45.55 -12.49 -10.48
N TYR A 106 -44.63 -12.03 -11.32
CA TYR A 106 -44.55 -10.63 -11.78
C TYR A 106 -45.26 -10.38 -13.13
N ASN A 107 -45.88 -11.41 -13.72
CA ASN A 107 -46.66 -11.33 -14.95
C ASN A 107 -48.11 -11.80 -14.71
N SER A 108 -48.84 -11.07 -13.87
CA SER A 108 -50.21 -11.42 -13.52
C SER A 108 -51.15 -11.27 -14.73
N PRO A 109 -52.04 -12.24 -15.00
CA PRO A 109 -52.99 -12.18 -16.12
C PRO A 109 -54.02 -11.05 -15.98
N PHE A 110 -54.15 -10.45 -14.79
CA PHE A 110 -55.04 -9.32 -14.54
C PHE A 110 -54.41 -7.96 -14.87
N ARG A 111 -53.10 -7.92 -15.17
CA ARG A 111 -52.40 -6.70 -15.58
C ARG A 111 -52.24 -6.69 -17.10
N LYS A 112 -52.41 -5.50 -17.70
CA LYS A 112 -52.23 -5.28 -19.14
C LYS A 112 -50.77 -5.37 -19.58
N GLU A 113 -49.86 -4.95 -18.70
CA GLU A 113 -48.42 -4.93 -18.96
C GLU A 113 -47.67 -5.71 -17.87
N PRO A 114 -46.61 -6.45 -18.23
CA PRO A 114 -45.77 -7.16 -17.27
C PRO A 114 -45.02 -6.16 -16.38
N ASP A 115 -44.79 -6.54 -15.12
CA ASP A 115 -44.04 -5.70 -14.18
C ASP A 115 -42.61 -5.43 -14.71
N PRO A 116 -42.02 -4.25 -14.49
CA PRO A 116 -40.62 -3.98 -14.84
C PRO A 116 -39.64 -5.03 -14.32
N TRP A 117 -39.97 -5.69 -13.20
CA TRP A 117 -39.19 -6.79 -12.66
C TRP A 117 -39.22 -8.05 -13.54
N GLU A 118 -40.36 -8.38 -14.15
CA GLU A 118 -40.49 -9.48 -15.11
C GLU A 118 -39.56 -9.27 -16.32
N LEU A 119 -39.53 -8.04 -16.87
CA LEU A 119 -38.66 -7.67 -17.98
C LEU A 119 -37.17 -7.84 -17.64
N ARG A 120 -36.78 -7.56 -16.39
CA ARG A 120 -35.41 -7.82 -15.92
C ARG A 120 -35.13 -9.30 -15.77
N LEU A 121 -36.06 -10.07 -15.20
CA LEU A 121 -35.91 -11.53 -15.07
C LEU A 121 -35.72 -12.19 -16.44
N GLN A 122 -36.43 -11.74 -17.48
CA GLN A 122 -36.29 -12.24 -18.85
C GLN A 122 -34.89 -12.01 -19.44
N LYS A 123 -34.23 -10.90 -19.08
CA LYS A 123 -32.87 -10.57 -19.52
C LYS A 123 -31.80 -11.30 -18.72
N ALA A 124 -32.09 -11.61 -17.45
CA ALA A 124 -31.14 -12.23 -16.53
C ALA A 124 -30.91 -13.72 -16.85
N LYS A 125 -29.69 -14.21 -16.63
CA LYS A 125 -29.39 -15.65 -16.70
C LYS A 125 -29.47 -16.29 -15.31
N PRO A 126 -30.12 -17.46 -15.15
CA PRO A 126 -30.26 -18.09 -13.84
C PRO A 126 -28.90 -18.35 -13.20
N LEU A 127 -28.85 -18.26 -11.87
CA LEU A 127 -27.61 -18.50 -11.13
C LEU A 127 -27.22 -19.97 -11.27
N THR A 128 -26.11 -20.23 -11.97
CA THR A 128 -25.57 -21.58 -12.11
C THR A 128 -24.83 -21.92 -10.81
N HIS A 129 -25.32 -22.91 -10.07
CA HIS A 129 -24.55 -23.45 -8.95
C HIS A 129 -23.29 -24.10 -9.51
N GLN A 130 -22.13 -23.52 -9.22
CA GLN A 130 -20.86 -24.21 -9.41
C GLN A 130 -20.92 -25.48 -8.56
N ARG A 131 -20.92 -26.64 -9.21
CA ARG A 131 -20.69 -27.91 -8.52
C ARG A 131 -19.40 -27.75 -7.73
N PRO A 132 -19.38 -28.05 -6.41
CA PRO A 132 -18.15 -28.02 -5.66
C PRO A 132 -17.15 -28.90 -6.39
N LYS A 133 -16.03 -28.33 -6.84
CA LYS A 133 -14.92 -29.13 -7.35
C LYS A 133 -14.63 -30.15 -6.25
N ALA A 134 -14.86 -31.43 -6.54
CA ALA A 134 -14.69 -32.49 -5.57
C ALA A 134 -13.34 -32.28 -4.90
N ARG A 135 -13.36 -31.90 -3.62
CA ARG A 135 -12.13 -31.83 -2.84
C ARG A 135 -11.53 -33.22 -2.96
N LYS A 136 -10.38 -33.35 -3.62
CA LYS A 136 -9.59 -34.58 -3.54
C LYS A 136 -9.46 -34.85 -2.05
N LYS A 137 -10.11 -35.91 -1.56
CA LYS A 137 -10.00 -36.30 -0.16
C LYS A 137 -8.50 -36.47 0.08
N ARG A 138 -7.90 -35.59 0.89
CA ARG A 138 -6.54 -35.88 1.36
C ARG A 138 -6.64 -37.21 2.09
N PRO A 139 -5.71 -38.15 1.88
CA PRO A 139 -5.75 -39.42 2.59
C PRO A 139 -5.85 -39.12 4.09
N HIS A 140 -6.75 -39.83 4.76
CA HIS A 140 -6.93 -39.73 6.20
C HIS A 140 -5.55 -39.76 6.87
N SER A 141 -5.31 -38.83 7.79
CA SER A 141 -4.16 -38.85 8.68
C SER A 141 -3.89 -40.27 9.16
N LEU A 142 -2.64 -40.70 9.13
CA LEU A 142 -2.20 -42.03 9.58
C LEU A 142 -2.67 -42.33 11.03
N SER A 143 -2.97 -41.30 11.82
CA SER A 143 -3.58 -41.41 13.14
C SER A 143 -5.00 -42.01 13.15
N SER A 144 -5.80 -41.77 12.10
CA SER A 144 -7.14 -42.36 11.96
C SER A 144 -7.08 -43.86 11.69
N TRP A 145 -6.00 -44.33 11.05
CA TRP A 145 -5.77 -45.75 10.76
C TRP A 145 -5.34 -46.51 12.02
N LEU A 146 -4.52 -45.87 12.86
CA LEU A 146 -4.11 -46.40 14.16
C LEU A 146 -5.28 -46.49 15.16
N ALA A 147 -6.25 -45.60 15.10
CA ALA A 147 -7.45 -45.69 15.93
C ALA A 147 -8.28 -46.96 15.67
N CYS A 148 -8.22 -47.53 14.47
CA CYS A 148 -8.87 -48.80 14.13
C CYS A 148 -8.12 -50.05 14.65
N THR A 149 -6.87 -49.90 15.10
CA THR A 149 -6.09 -50.99 15.69
C THR A 149 -6.26 -51.12 17.21
N SER A 150 -6.80 -50.09 17.88
CA SER A 150 -6.99 -50.09 19.33
C SER A 150 -8.06 -51.08 19.81
N THR A 151 -9.01 -51.45 18.96
CA THR A 151 -10.03 -52.48 19.26
C THR A 151 -9.54 -53.91 19.03
N ARG A 152 -8.34 -54.11 18.48
CA ARG A 152 -7.74 -55.44 18.23
C ARG A 152 -6.39 -55.68 18.92
N SER A 153 -5.91 -54.78 19.77
CA SER A 153 -4.70 -55.07 20.56
C SER A 153 -5.02 -56.02 21.73
N PHE A 154 -4.15 -57.02 21.91
CA PHE A 154 -4.12 -58.08 22.93
C PHE A 154 -4.76 -57.71 24.29
N PRO A 155 -5.40 -58.68 24.98
CA PRO A 155 -6.08 -58.41 26.24
C PRO A 155 -5.11 -57.80 27.26
N ARG A 156 -5.50 -56.65 27.82
CA ARG A 156 -4.83 -55.98 28.92
C ARG A 156 -4.78 -56.97 30.09
N SER A 157 -3.59 -57.38 30.51
CA SER A 157 -3.40 -58.36 31.58
C SER A 157 -4.17 -57.93 32.83
N HIS A 158 -5.15 -58.73 33.24
CA HIS A 158 -5.83 -58.59 34.53
C HIS A 158 -4.79 -58.67 35.65
N THR A 159 -5.00 -57.86 36.70
CA THR A 159 -4.13 -57.74 37.86
C THR A 159 -3.88 -59.12 38.49
N LEU A 160 -2.64 -59.58 38.45
CA LEU A 160 -2.24 -60.81 39.13
C LEU A 160 -2.33 -60.61 40.66
N PRO A 161 -2.63 -61.66 41.44
CA PRO A 161 -2.76 -61.57 42.90
C PRO A 161 -1.47 -61.02 43.55
N PRO A 162 -1.55 -60.46 44.77
CA PRO A 162 -0.38 -59.90 45.44
C PRO A 162 0.67 -60.99 45.63
N ILE A 163 1.71 -60.95 44.82
CA ILE A 163 2.92 -61.72 45.06
C ILE A 163 3.57 -61.02 46.25
N ASP A 164 3.71 -61.70 47.39
CA ASP A 164 4.64 -61.29 48.45
C ASP A 164 6.05 -61.35 47.86
N ARG A 165 6.43 -60.27 47.17
CA ARG A 165 7.71 -60.18 46.47
C ARG A 165 8.79 -59.99 47.52
N LYS A 166 9.59 -61.02 47.73
CA LYS A 166 10.89 -60.91 48.42
C LYS A 166 11.68 -59.76 47.78
N GLN A 167 12.40 -58.98 48.58
CA GLN A 167 13.28 -57.93 48.05
C GLN A 167 14.21 -58.54 47.00
N CYS A 168 14.18 -57.98 45.79
CA CYS A 168 15.02 -58.45 44.69
C CYS A 168 16.49 -58.25 45.07
N GLN A 169 17.28 -59.32 45.15
CA GLN A 169 18.71 -59.18 45.44
C GLN A 169 19.42 -58.50 44.26
N GLY A 170 20.00 -57.34 44.54
CA GLY A 170 20.74 -56.50 43.59
C GLY A 170 20.72 -55.03 44.04
N PRO A 171 21.44 -54.13 43.34
CA PRO A 171 21.44 -52.69 43.64
C PRO A 171 20.16 -51.99 43.13
N PHE A 172 19.00 -52.63 43.34
CA PHE A 172 17.71 -52.09 42.93
C PHE A 172 17.16 -51.17 44.01
N ARG A 173 16.51 -50.07 43.58
CA ARG A 173 15.87 -49.13 44.50
C ARG A 173 14.71 -49.79 45.23
N ASP A 174 14.46 -49.35 46.46
CA ASP A 174 13.35 -49.85 47.25
C ASP A 174 12.02 -49.66 46.51
N VAL A 175 11.11 -50.60 46.68
CA VAL A 175 9.81 -50.63 45.99
C VAL A 175 9.03 -49.35 46.28
N SER A 176 9.13 -48.84 47.51
CA SER A 176 8.52 -47.58 47.95
C SER A 176 8.97 -46.39 47.11
N ASP A 177 10.25 -46.29 46.80
CA ASP A 177 10.83 -45.18 46.04
C ASP A 177 10.50 -45.27 44.55
N VAL A 178 10.48 -46.49 44.02
CA VAL A 178 10.03 -46.75 42.64
C VAL A 178 8.56 -46.36 42.49
N LEU A 179 7.71 -46.66 43.47
CA LEU A 179 6.31 -46.25 43.47
C LEU A 179 6.15 -44.74 43.59
N LYS A 180 6.91 -44.07 44.46
CA LYS A 180 6.92 -42.60 44.54
C LYS A 180 7.34 -41.96 43.23
N GLN A 181 8.36 -42.49 42.55
CA GLN A 181 8.78 -42.01 41.24
C GLN A 181 7.71 -42.26 40.18
N ARG A 182 7.06 -43.42 40.22
CA ARG A 182 5.99 -43.80 39.29
C ARG A 182 4.74 -42.93 39.43
N TYR A 183 4.40 -42.55 40.66
CA TYR A 183 3.22 -41.74 40.98
C TYR A 183 3.54 -40.26 41.22
N LYS A 184 4.75 -39.80 40.88
CA LYS A 184 5.08 -38.37 40.94
C LYS A 184 4.14 -37.61 40.00
N PRO A 185 3.37 -36.61 40.47
CA PRO A 185 2.46 -35.85 39.62
C PRO A 185 3.27 -35.13 38.53
N LEU A 186 2.72 -35.08 37.32
CA LEU A 186 3.36 -34.40 36.21
C LEU A 186 3.36 -32.89 36.48
N GLU A 187 4.54 -32.30 36.62
CA GLU A 187 4.68 -30.85 36.61
C GLU A 187 4.32 -30.34 35.21
N PRO A 188 3.41 -29.35 35.09
CA PRO A 188 3.01 -28.83 33.80
C PRO A 188 4.24 -28.26 33.09
N THR A 189 4.53 -28.78 31.89
CA THR A 189 5.63 -28.23 31.07
C THR A 189 5.43 -26.74 30.86
N MET A 190 6.51 -25.97 30.66
CA MET A 190 6.46 -24.51 30.45
C MET A 190 5.41 -24.07 29.39
N ARG A 191 5.13 -24.94 28.39
CA ARG A 191 4.09 -24.74 27.36
C ARG A 191 2.65 -24.77 27.87
N VAL A 192 2.41 -25.33 29.05
CA VAL A 192 1.11 -25.43 29.74
C VAL A 192 0.96 -24.31 30.78
N ALA A 193 2.08 -23.82 31.32
CA ALA A 193 2.08 -22.71 32.28
C ALA A 193 1.76 -21.36 31.63
N GLU A 194 2.16 -21.16 30.36
CA GLU A 194 1.82 -19.95 29.62
C GLU A 194 0.45 -20.05 28.93
N PRO A 195 -0.33 -18.95 28.90
CA PRO A 195 -1.57 -18.88 28.12
C PRO A 195 -1.33 -19.20 26.64
N ILE A 196 -2.22 -19.98 26.04
CA ILE A 196 -2.14 -20.44 24.64
C ILE A 196 -1.97 -19.28 23.62
N ASN A 197 -2.39 -18.06 24.01
CA ASN A 197 -2.38 -16.88 23.16
C ASN A 197 -1.16 -15.96 23.35
N SER A 198 -0.27 -16.23 24.31
CA SER A 198 0.86 -15.34 24.63
C SER A 198 1.70 -14.97 23.40
N LEU A 199 2.01 -15.97 22.57
CA LEU A 199 2.77 -15.79 21.33
C LEU A 199 2.01 -15.04 20.23
N LYS A 200 0.67 -15.15 20.19
CA LYS A 200 -0.16 -14.39 19.24
C LYS A 200 -0.24 -12.92 19.65
N GLU A 201 -0.45 -12.66 20.94
CA GLU A 201 -0.50 -11.33 21.53
C GLU A 201 0.83 -10.59 21.35
N ALA A 202 1.95 -11.25 21.65
CA ALA A 202 3.29 -10.70 21.42
C ALA A 202 3.52 -10.32 19.94
N ARG A 203 3.04 -11.12 18.99
CA ARG A 203 3.14 -10.82 17.54
C ARG A 203 2.25 -9.67 17.08
N ILE A 204 1.13 -9.43 17.77
CA ILE A 204 0.22 -8.32 17.48
C ILE A 204 0.83 -7.02 18.02
N GLU A 205 1.29 -7.04 19.27
CA GLU A 205 1.96 -5.89 19.89
C GLU A 205 3.22 -5.48 19.12
N PHE A 206 4.03 -6.45 18.69
CA PHE A 206 5.20 -6.17 17.85
C PHE A 206 4.82 -5.45 16.54
N ARG A 207 3.81 -5.96 15.82
CA ARG A 207 3.31 -5.32 14.59
C ARG A 207 2.74 -3.93 14.84
N ARG A 208 2.06 -3.72 15.98
CA ARG A 208 1.51 -2.42 16.38
C ARG A 208 2.62 -1.38 16.59
N LEU A 209 3.70 -1.78 17.26
CA LEU A 209 4.88 -0.93 17.45
C LEU A 209 5.57 -0.62 16.11
N GLU A 210 5.70 -1.59 15.21
CA GLU A 210 6.22 -1.34 13.86
C GLU A 210 5.35 -0.35 13.08
N LEU A 211 4.03 -0.51 13.10
CA LEU A 211 3.10 0.41 12.45
C LEU A 211 3.23 1.85 12.98
N SER A 212 3.40 2.03 14.30
CA SER A 212 3.59 3.37 14.89
C SER A 212 4.87 4.09 14.44
N ARG A 213 5.84 3.35 13.89
CA ARG A 213 7.12 3.90 13.39
C ARG A 213 7.10 4.19 11.90
N ASN A 214 6.09 3.73 11.17
CA ASN A 214 6.02 3.88 9.72
C ASN A 214 5.44 5.24 9.34
N VAL A 215 6.15 5.99 8.48
CA VAL A 215 5.69 7.27 7.92
C VAL A 215 4.59 7.07 6.86
N GLN A 216 4.52 5.88 6.27
CA GLN A 216 3.53 5.51 5.26
C GLN A 216 3.02 4.08 5.51
N GLU A 217 1.69 3.90 5.47
CA GLU A 217 1.03 2.60 5.69
C GLU A 217 1.03 1.70 4.44
N ASN A 218 1.40 2.26 3.28
CA ASN A 218 1.40 1.54 2.01
C ASN A 218 2.53 0.49 2.01
N MET A 219 2.16 -0.74 1.66
CA MET A 219 3.11 -1.83 1.50
C MET A 219 4.10 -1.49 0.38
N PHE A 220 5.40 -1.55 0.64
CA PHE A 220 6.42 -1.36 -0.39
C PHE A 220 6.29 -2.48 -1.43
N LEU A 221 5.70 -2.17 -2.57
CA LEU A 221 5.59 -3.12 -3.68
C LEU A 221 6.88 -3.09 -4.51
N PRO A 222 7.35 -4.23 -5.03
CA PRO A 222 8.47 -4.26 -5.95
C PRO A 222 8.15 -3.43 -7.21
N PHE A 223 9.16 -2.77 -7.76
CA PHE A 223 9.03 -1.88 -8.94
C PHE A 223 8.32 -2.54 -10.14
N SER A 224 8.38 -3.86 -10.28
CA SER A 224 7.74 -4.62 -11.36
C SER A 224 6.21 -4.75 -11.23
N SER A 225 5.62 -4.48 -10.06
CA SER A 225 4.18 -4.61 -9.81
C SER A 225 3.43 -3.29 -9.60
N TYR A 226 4.13 -2.18 -9.35
CA TYR A 226 3.53 -0.87 -9.02
C TYR A 226 2.59 -0.33 -10.12
N HIS A 227 2.93 -0.55 -11.39
CA HIS A 227 2.19 0.06 -12.52
C HIS A 227 1.08 -0.82 -13.10
N LYS A 228 0.91 -2.07 -12.65
CA LYS A 228 -0.02 -3.02 -13.30
C LYS A 228 -1.48 -2.83 -12.88
N LYS A 229 -1.76 -2.05 -11.83
CA LYS A 229 -3.12 -1.88 -11.29
C LYS A 229 -3.49 -0.45 -10.92
N GLU A 230 -2.52 0.43 -10.67
CA GLU A 230 -2.81 1.82 -10.33
C GLU A 230 -2.85 2.67 -11.60
N ARG A 231 -3.97 3.36 -11.81
CA ARG A 231 -4.02 4.44 -12.79
C ARG A 231 -3.11 5.54 -12.27
N TYR A 232 -2.17 5.99 -13.11
CA TYR A 232 -1.32 7.13 -12.78
C TYR A 232 -2.21 8.34 -12.44
N ILE A 233 -2.04 8.90 -11.24
CA ILE A 233 -2.71 10.14 -10.81
C ILE A 233 -1.67 11.24 -10.96
N PRO A 234 -1.82 12.15 -11.95
CA PRO A 234 -0.93 13.30 -12.08
C PRO A 234 -0.98 14.16 -10.83
N SER A 235 0.17 14.70 -10.41
CA SER A 235 0.19 15.76 -9.40
C SER A 235 -0.63 16.96 -9.89
N ILE A 236 -1.29 17.67 -8.97
CA ILE A 236 -2.12 18.85 -9.26
C ILE A 236 -1.33 19.91 -10.05
N HIS A 237 -0.01 19.98 -9.86
CA HIS A 237 0.86 20.92 -10.58
C HIS A 237 1.23 20.47 -12.01
N LEU A 238 0.97 19.21 -12.36
CA LEU A 238 1.24 18.61 -13.67
C LEU A 238 -0.03 18.36 -14.50
N SER A 239 -1.22 18.50 -13.91
CA SER A 239 -2.50 18.39 -14.64
C SER A 239 -2.77 19.68 -15.42
N SER A 240 -2.28 19.73 -16.66
CA SER A 240 -2.60 20.81 -17.61
C SER A 240 -3.91 20.50 -18.37
N LYS A 241 -4.61 21.54 -18.83
CA LYS A 241 -5.82 21.44 -19.69
C LYS A 241 -5.54 20.69 -21.01
N TYR A 242 -4.31 20.82 -21.49
CA TYR A 242 -3.78 19.99 -22.57
C TYR A 242 -3.21 18.75 -21.89
N GLY A 243 -3.74 17.56 -22.19
CA GLY A 243 -3.31 16.31 -21.55
C GLY A 243 -1.79 16.12 -21.55
N PRO A 244 -1.25 15.17 -20.77
CA PRO A 244 0.20 15.00 -20.66
C PRO A 244 0.83 14.96 -22.06
N ASP A 245 1.70 15.92 -22.35
CA ASP A 245 2.51 15.90 -23.57
C ASP A 245 3.12 14.50 -23.65
N ALA A 246 2.97 13.84 -24.80
CA ALA A 246 3.51 12.49 -25.03
C ALA A 246 5.04 12.54 -25.01
N TYR A 247 5.60 12.66 -23.81
CA TYR A 247 7.01 12.78 -23.55
C TYR A 247 7.65 11.44 -23.95
N GLY A 248 8.41 11.47 -25.04
CA GLY A 248 9.15 10.33 -25.54
C GLY A 248 8.73 9.78 -26.91
N TYR A 249 7.60 10.20 -27.50
CA TYR A 249 7.20 9.67 -28.81
C TYR A 249 7.73 10.46 -30.02
N HIS A 250 8.09 11.74 -29.87
CA HIS A 250 8.34 12.56 -31.07
C HIS A 250 9.49 13.60 -31.01
N ARG A 251 10.22 13.77 -29.90
CA ARG A 251 11.12 14.94 -29.77
C ARG A 251 12.55 14.72 -29.29
N PHE A 252 12.98 13.50 -29.01
CA PHE A 252 14.37 13.29 -28.52
C PHE A 252 15.31 12.63 -29.52
N ARG A 253 14.81 12.06 -30.62
CA ARG A 253 15.65 11.51 -31.69
C ARG A 253 14.97 11.75 -33.03
N ASP A 254 15.63 12.52 -33.90
CA ASP A 254 15.27 12.59 -35.32
C ASP A 254 15.45 11.20 -35.94
N GLU A 255 14.38 10.40 -35.97
CA GLU A 255 14.31 9.20 -36.78
C GLU A 255 14.02 9.64 -38.21
N SER A 256 15.08 9.87 -38.98
CA SER A 256 14.99 9.80 -40.43
C SER A 256 15.36 8.38 -40.85
N PRO A 257 14.41 7.42 -40.87
CA PRO A 257 14.70 6.02 -41.21
C PRO A 257 15.34 5.89 -42.60
N ASN A 258 15.02 6.82 -43.50
CA ASN A 258 15.55 6.86 -44.85
C ASN A 258 17.03 7.27 -44.95
N LYS A 259 17.64 7.83 -43.89
CA LYS A 259 19.09 8.15 -43.90
C LYS A 259 19.97 6.91 -43.74
N TRP A 260 19.43 5.81 -43.21
CA TRP A 260 20.19 4.60 -42.85
C TRP A 260 19.92 3.42 -43.79
N ILE A 261 18.96 3.54 -44.72
CA ILE A 261 18.70 2.55 -45.77
C ILE A 261 19.55 2.92 -46.98
N GLY A 262 20.86 2.68 -46.87
CA GLY A 262 21.74 2.68 -48.03
C GLY A 262 21.59 1.34 -48.76
N GLY A 263 21.33 1.34 -50.07
CA GLY A 263 21.28 0.12 -50.89
C GLY A 263 22.64 -0.57 -51.09
N LYS A 264 23.64 -0.25 -50.27
CA LYS A 264 25.00 -0.78 -50.31
C LYS A 264 25.34 -1.31 -48.93
N ASP A 265 25.84 -2.54 -48.87
CA ASP A 265 26.40 -3.10 -47.65
C ASP A 265 27.59 -2.25 -47.17
N PHE A 266 27.78 -2.18 -45.85
CA PHE A 266 28.90 -1.44 -45.25
C PHE A 266 30.23 -1.98 -45.78
N GLN A 267 31.01 -1.13 -46.44
CA GLN A 267 32.36 -1.48 -46.88
C GLN A 267 33.32 -1.35 -45.70
N THR A 268 33.97 -2.46 -45.33
CA THR A 268 35.04 -2.46 -44.33
C THR A 268 36.29 -1.79 -44.90
N ILE A 269 36.64 -0.62 -44.38
CA ILE A 269 37.83 0.16 -44.79
C ILE A 269 39.14 -0.49 -44.29
N LEU A 270 39.04 -1.38 -43.29
CA LEU A 270 40.17 -2.09 -42.69
C LEU A 270 40.04 -3.59 -42.93
N PRO A 271 41.14 -4.32 -43.16
CA PRO A 271 41.12 -5.78 -43.25
C PRO A 271 40.61 -6.36 -41.93
N SER A 272 39.66 -7.30 -42.01
CA SER A 272 39.15 -7.98 -40.82
C SER A 272 40.26 -8.78 -40.16
N PHE A 273 40.42 -8.65 -38.85
CA PHE A 273 41.27 -9.55 -38.07
C PHE A 273 40.85 -11.01 -38.28
N ASP A 274 41.81 -11.91 -38.47
CA ASP A 274 41.58 -13.35 -38.73
C ASP A 274 40.72 -14.06 -37.68
N LEU A 275 40.68 -13.52 -36.46
CA LEU A 275 39.82 -14.02 -35.41
C LEU A 275 38.33 -13.87 -35.78
N PHE A 276 37.93 -12.72 -36.33
CA PHE A 276 36.53 -12.44 -36.66
C PHE A 276 36.09 -13.08 -37.98
N SER A 277 37.00 -13.37 -38.90
CA SER A 277 36.67 -14.15 -40.11
C SER A 277 36.38 -15.63 -39.78
N LYS A 278 37.12 -16.21 -38.82
CA LYS A 278 36.93 -17.59 -38.35
C LYS A 278 35.69 -17.76 -37.47
N TYR A 279 35.46 -16.84 -36.53
CA TYR A 279 34.39 -16.98 -35.53
C TYR A 279 33.18 -16.08 -35.76
N GLY A 280 33.25 -15.05 -36.60
CA GLY A 280 32.12 -14.13 -36.84
C GLY A 280 30.90 -14.82 -37.46
N LYS A 281 31.12 -15.87 -38.27
CA LYS A 281 30.04 -16.63 -38.91
C LYS A 281 29.17 -17.44 -37.94
N SER A 282 29.64 -17.70 -36.71
CA SER A 282 28.83 -18.41 -35.71
C SER A 282 27.86 -17.52 -34.94
N TYR A 283 28.08 -16.20 -34.93
CA TYR A 283 27.32 -15.27 -34.08
C TYR A 283 26.19 -14.52 -34.78
N SER A 284 26.19 -14.43 -36.12
CA SER A 284 25.12 -13.76 -36.87
C SER A 284 24.49 -14.68 -37.90
N LYS A 285 23.57 -15.55 -37.44
CA LYS A 285 22.52 -16.14 -38.27
C LYS A 285 21.20 -15.45 -37.96
N ALA A 286 21.16 -14.14 -38.14
CA ALA A 286 19.92 -13.38 -38.10
C ALA A 286 19.07 -13.78 -39.32
N GLY A 287 18.27 -14.85 -39.20
CA GLY A 287 17.22 -15.17 -40.17
C GLY A 287 17.18 -16.58 -40.76
N GLN A 288 17.81 -17.60 -40.17
CA GLN A 288 17.50 -19.00 -40.53
C GLN A 288 17.02 -19.77 -39.31
N ILE A 289 15.70 -19.82 -39.17
CA ILE A 289 15.00 -20.87 -38.42
C ILE A 289 15.11 -22.15 -39.27
N LEU A 290 15.66 -23.20 -38.69
CA LEU A 290 15.34 -24.59 -39.04
C LEU A 290 14.65 -25.20 -37.83
#